data_AF-A0A1I3XCP7-F1
#
_entry.id   AF-A0A1I3XCP7-F1
#
_cell.length_a   1.000
_cell.length_b   1.000
_cell.length_c   1.000
_cell.angle_alpha   90.00
_cell.angle_beta   90.00
_cell.angle_gamma   90.00
#
_symmetry.space_group_name_H-M   'P 1'
#
loop_
_entity.id
_entity.type
_entity.pdbx_description
1 polymer ?
#
loop_
_entity_poly.entity_id
_entity_poly.type
_entity_poly.pdbx_seq_one_letter_code
_entity_poly.pdbx_strand_id
1 'polypeptide(L)'
;MAKKSKQYDYDLSEVKRLIGETDKNYREIAAETGCPYASVVYHGRKIRGRVNRMRHEEINEEQPQPIFTIKEGHHTSDEATMLSGGTTLSISRNEVHIQDAEQEAAKMIKAARALGLNKINITINK
;
A
#
# COMPACT_ATOMS: atom_id res chain seq x y z
N MET A 1 8.29 -29.94 31.17
CA MET A 1 9.49 -29.12 31.45
C MET A 1 9.41 -27.83 30.63
N ALA A 2 9.16 -26.68 31.26
CA ALA A 2 9.15 -25.41 30.55
C ALA A 2 10.59 -25.01 30.19
N LYS A 3 10.90 -24.90 28.90
CA LYS A 3 12.21 -24.44 28.44
C LYS A 3 12.35 -22.97 28.85
N LYS A 4 13.25 -22.69 29.80
CA LYS A 4 13.61 -21.31 30.18
C LYS A 4 13.96 -20.53 28.91
N SER A 5 13.30 -19.40 28.69
CA SER A 5 13.64 -18.48 27.60
C SER A 5 15.08 -18.04 27.75
N LYS A 6 15.92 -18.26 26.73
CA LYS A 6 17.27 -17.71 26.69
C LYS A 6 17.14 -16.19 26.69
N GLN A 7 17.49 -15.56 27.80
CA GLN A 7 17.57 -14.12 27.92
C GLN A 7 18.93 -13.74 27.34
N TYR A 8 18.91 -13.01 26.23
CA TYR A 8 20.12 -12.52 25.59
C TYR A 8 20.34 -11.09 26.06
N ASP A 9 21.51 -10.82 26.59
CA ASP A 9 21.92 -9.49 27.00
C ASP A 9 22.64 -8.85 25.81
N TYR A 10 21.90 -8.06 25.03
CA TYR A 10 22.42 -7.32 23.89
C TYR A 10 21.93 -5.89 23.93
N ASP A 11 22.77 -4.97 23.47
CA ASP A 11 22.41 -3.56 23.43
C ASP A 11 21.42 -3.29 22.28
N LEU A 12 20.15 -3.18 22.64
CA LEU A 12 19.08 -2.81 21.73
C LEU A 12 19.28 -1.44 21.08
N SER A 13 19.97 -0.52 21.74
CA SER A 13 20.22 0.83 21.22
C SER A 13 21.21 0.76 20.07
N GLU A 14 22.30 0.02 20.25
CA GLU A 14 23.32 -0.16 19.22
C GLU A 14 22.79 -0.94 18.00
N VAL A 15 21.96 -1.96 18.23
CA VAL A 15 21.26 -2.66 17.13
C VAL A 15 20.40 -1.70 16.31
N LYS A 16 19.64 -0.82 16.95
CA LYS A 16 18.79 0.15 16.23
C LYS A 16 19.62 1.18 15.48
N ARG A 17 20.72 1.65 16.08
CA ARG A 17 21.67 2.58 15.46
C ARG A 17 22.26 1.99 14.19
N LEU A 18 22.80 0.78 14.26
CA LEU A 18 23.37 0.07 13.11
C LEU A 18 22.32 -0.17 12.01
N ILE A 19 21.09 -0.53 12.37
CA ILE A 19 20.01 -0.75 11.39
C ILE A 19 19.61 0.54 10.66
N GLY A 20 19.58 1.68 11.37
CA GLY A 20 19.09 2.95 10.85
C GLY A 20 20.15 3.80 10.15
N GLU A 21 21.39 3.77 10.64
CA GLU A 21 22.48 4.62 10.14
C GLU A 21 23.37 3.90 9.11
N THR A 22 23.35 2.56 9.07
CA THR A 22 24.21 1.79 8.17
C THR A 22 23.39 0.91 7.23
N ASP A 23 23.97 0.60 6.07
CA ASP A 23 23.42 -0.35 5.09
C ASP A 23 23.84 -1.81 5.35
N LYS A 24 24.42 -2.09 6.54
CA LYS A 24 24.84 -3.44 6.93
C LYS A 24 23.69 -4.44 6.81
N ASN A 25 24.03 -5.68 6.47
CA ASN A 25 23.07 -6.77 6.42
C ASN A 25 22.65 -7.18 7.84
N TYR A 26 21.41 -7.61 8.02
CA TYR A 26 20.92 -8.10 9.32
C TYR A 26 21.78 -9.24 9.90
N ARG A 27 22.44 -10.03 9.05
CA ARG A 27 23.39 -11.06 9.49
C ARG A 27 24.66 -10.47 10.11
N GLU A 28 25.18 -9.40 9.52
CA GLU A 28 26.38 -8.70 9.99
C GLU A 28 26.11 -7.99 11.31
N ILE A 29 24.95 -7.31 11.40
CA ILE A 29 24.51 -6.63 12.62
C ILE A 29 24.32 -7.64 13.77
N ALA A 30 23.77 -8.82 13.50
CA ALA A 30 23.62 -9.87 14.49
C ALA A 30 24.97 -10.41 15.00
N ALA A 31 25.95 -10.55 14.11
CA ALA A 31 27.30 -10.98 14.47
C ALA A 31 28.04 -9.93 15.32
N GLU A 32 27.87 -8.65 14.99
CA GLU A 32 28.55 -7.52 15.65
C GLU A 32 27.96 -7.22 17.05
N THR A 33 26.64 -7.34 17.20
CA THR A 33 25.93 -6.99 18.43
C THR A 33 25.67 -8.18 19.36
N GLY A 34 25.92 -9.41 18.90
CA GLY A 34 25.52 -10.63 19.61
C GLY A 34 24.00 -10.83 19.73
N CYS A 35 23.21 -9.96 19.10
CA CYS A 35 21.77 -10.01 19.10
C CYS A 35 21.26 -11.17 18.22
N PRO A 36 20.26 -11.96 18.67
CA PRO A 36 19.65 -12.98 17.83
C PRO A 36 19.14 -12.39 16.51
N TYR A 37 19.44 -13.08 15.40
CA TYR A 37 19.04 -12.64 14.06
C TYR A 37 17.55 -12.30 13.96
N ALA A 38 16.68 -13.07 14.60
CA ALA A 38 15.24 -12.83 14.62
C ALA A 38 14.88 -11.46 15.25
N SER A 39 15.55 -11.07 16.33
CA SER A 39 15.36 -9.77 16.99
C SER A 39 15.85 -8.63 16.07
N VAL A 40 17.01 -8.79 15.43
CA VAL A 40 17.54 -7.82 14.46
C VAL A 40 16.56 -7.62 13.29
N VAL A 41 16.03 -8.71 12.72
CA VAL A 41 15.03 -8.63 11.63
C VAL A 41 13.76 -7.94 12.07
N TYR A 42 13.27 -8.24 13.28
CA TYR A 42 12.07 -7.60 13.83
C TYR A 42 12.24 -6.07 13.93
N HIS A 43 13.37 -5.61 14.46
CA HIS A 43 13.69 -4.17 14.53
C HIS A 43 13.98 -3.58 13.14
N GLY A 44 14.65 -4.32 12.27
CA GLY A 44 14.96 -3.96 10.88
C GLY A 44 13.72 -3.59 10.09
N ARG A 45 12.68 -4.43 10.15
CA ARG A 45 11.38 -4.17 9.51
C ARG A 45 10.71 -2.89 10.01
N LYS A 46 10.82 -2.58 11.31
CA LYS A 46 10.21 -1.37 11.90
C LYS A 46 10.94 -0.08 11.56
N ILE A 47 12.27 -0.15 11.34
CA ILE A 47 13.11 1.01 11.06
C ILE A 47 13.17 1.23 9.55
N ARG A 48 13.75 0.29 8.78
CA ARG A 48 13.88 0.41 7.32
C ARG A 48 12.53 0.34 6.59
N GLY A 49 11.58 -0.43 7.11
CA GLY A 49 10.23 -0.53 6.53
C GLY A 49 9.35 0.70 6.75
N ARG A 50 9.62 1.52 7.79
CA ARG A 50 8.93 2.81 7.96
C ARG A 50 9.49 3.90 7.05
N VAL A 51 10.81 3.95 6.88
CA VAL A 51 11.47 4.90 5.96
C VAL A 51 10.98 4.72 4.53
N ASN A 52 10.74 3.47 4.09
CA ASN A 52 10.20 3.20 2.75
C ASN A 52 8.72 3.60 2.59
N ARG A 53 7.97 3.79 3.68
CA ARG A 53 6.58 4.28 3.62
C ARG A 53 6.52 5.80 3.52
N MET A 54 7.39 6.50 4.27
CA MET A 54 7.52 7.96 4.21
C MET A 54 8.13 8.44 2.87
N ARG A 55 9.19 7.79 2.36
CA ARG A 55 9.72 8.12 1.02
C ARG A 55 8.69 7.93 -0.08
N HIS A 56 7.79 6.95 0.06
CA HIS A 56 6.75 6.70 -0.93
C HIS A 56 5.59 7.73 -0.83
N GLU A 57 5.43 8.38 0.32
CA GLU A 57 4.50 9.49 0.53
C GLU A 57 5.11 10.80 -0.03
N GLU A 58 6.39 11.09 0.21
CA GLU A 58 7.08 12.29 -0.31
C GLU A 58 7.17 12.31 -1.86
N ILE A 59 7.36 11.16 -2.51
CA ILE A 59 7.39 11.08 -3.99
C ILE A 59 6.01 11.39 -4.63
N ASN A 60 4.93 11.38 -3.86
CA ASN A 60 3.57 11.67 -4.34
C ASN A 60 3.14 13.14 -4.18
N GLU A 61 3.95 14.02 -3.57
CA GLU A 61 3.58 15.43 -3.33
C GLU A 61 3.94 16.39 -4.48
N GLU A 62 4.70 15.96 -5.51
CA GLU A 62 5.08 16.79 -6.65
C GLU A 62 4.24 16.60 -7.93
N GLN A 63 2.95 16.29 -7.81
CA GLN A 63 2.01 16.48 -8.92
C GLN A 63 0.94 17.51 -8.59
N PRO A 64 0.82 18.60 -9.38
CA PRO A 64 -0.26 19.55 -9.21
C PRO A 64 -1.59 18.84 -9.50
N GLN A 65 -2.38 18.64 -8.45
CA GLN A 65 -3.74 18.13 -8.55
C GLN A 65 -4.56 19.11 -9.41
N PRO A 66 -5.15 18.69 -10.54
CA PRO A 66 -6.11 19.52 -11.24
C PRO A 66 -7.38 19.58 -10.38
N ILE A 67 -7.71 20.79 -9.92
CA ILE A 67 -8.98 21.11 -9.27
C ILE A 67 -10.08 20.89 -10.30
N PHE A 68 -10.77 19.74 -10.25
CA PHE A 68 -11.98 19.54 -11.03
C PHE A 68 -13.18 20.06 -10.26
N THR A 69 -13.61 21.27 -10.65
CA THR A 69 -14.87 21.90 -10.28
C THR A 69 -16.05 20.98 -10.64
N ILE A 70 -16.78 20.53 -9.62
CA ILE A 70 -18.02 19.78 -9.77
C ILE A 70 -19.09 20.75 -10.30
N LYS A 71 -19.50 20.58 -11.56
CA LYS A 71 -20.75 21.16 -12.07
C LYS A 71 -21.85 20.10 -11.91
N GLU A 72 -22.76 20.33 -10.98
CA GLU A 72 -24.05 19.65 -10.91
C GLU A 72 -24.89 20.02 -12.14
N GLY A 73 -25.45 19.03 -12.82
CA GLY A 73 -26.24 19.24 -14.04
C GLY A 73 -27.02 18.00 -14.51
N HIS A 74 -28.19 17.78 -13.90
CA HIS A 74 -29.47 17.31 -14.48
C HIS A 74 -29.58 15.99 -15.30
N HIS A 75 -30.42 15.09 -14.76
CA HIS A 75 -31.49 14.28 -15.39
C HIS A 75 -31.13 13.21 -16.45
N THR A 76 -31.48 11.92 -16.29
CA THR A 76 -32.84 11.36 -16.26
C THR A 76 -32.88 9.89 -15.78
N SER A 77 -33.86 9.55 -14.92
CA SER A 77 -34.69 8.31 -14.75
C SER A 77 -34.22 6.96 -15.34
N ASP A 78 -34.44 5.77 -14.79
CA ASP A 78 -35.06 5.21 -13.58
C ASP A 78 -34.80 3.69 -13.70
N GLU A 79 -34.23 3.03 -12.69
CA GLU A 79 -34.76 1.75 -12.19
C GLU A 79 -34.08 1.41 -10.86
N ALA A 80 -34.80 1.70 -9.78
CA ALA A 80 -34.44 1.32 -8.43
C ALA A 80 -34.81 -0.14 -8.20
N THR A 81 -33.86 -1.05 -8.40
CA THR A 81 -33.96 -2.41 -7.86
C THR A 81 -33.13 -2.49 -6.58
N MET A 82 -33.71 -1.99 -5.49
CA MET A 82 -33.18 -2.16 -4.14
C MET A 82 -33.34 -3.61 -3.70
N LEU A 83 -32.30 -4.44 -3.80
CA LEU A 83 -32.11 -5.61 -2.92
C LEU A 83 -30.62 -5.89 -2.68
N SER A 84 -30.20 -5.81 -1.41
CA SER A 84 -28.92 -6.27 -0.85
C SER A 84 -27.66 -5.38 -0.99
N GLY A 85 -27.65 -4.26 -0.26
CA GLY A 85 -26.55 -3.89 0.64
C GLY A 85 -25.11 -3.86 0.10
N GLY A 86 -24.89 -3.37 -1.12
CA GLY A 86 -23.55 -3.11 -1.65
C GLY A 86 -23.47 -1.72 -2.25
N THR A 87 -22.47 -0.93 -1.86
CA THR A 87 -22.15 0.33 -2.55
C THR A 87 -21.70 -0.01 -3.97
N THR A 88 -22.54 0.26 -4.97
CA THR A 88 -22.16 0.09 -6.38
C THR A 88 -21.46 1.36 -6.87
N LEU A 89 -20.21 1.22 -7.32
CA LEU A 89 -19.46 2.29 -7.97
C LEU A 89 -19.36 1.98 -9.47
N SER A 90 -19.79 2.94 -10.30
CA SER A 90 -19.61 2.88 -11.75
C SER A 90 -18.55 3.89 -12.15
N ILE A 91 -17.48 3.43 -12.80
CA ILE A 91 -16.45 4.28 -13.39
C ILE A 91 -16.41 3.94 -14.87
N SER A 92 -16.64 4.93 -15.73
CA SER A 92 -16.58 4.79 -17.19
C SER A 92 -15.55 5.75 -17.76
N ARG A 93 -14.72 5.26 -18.69
CA ARG A 93 -13.80 6.08 -19.49
C ARG A 93 -14.05 5.81 -20.97
N ASN A 94 -14.14 6.88 -21.74
CA ASN A 94 -14.28 6.84 -23.19
C ASN A 94 -12.91 7.10 -23.83
N GLU A 95 -12.77 6.75 -25.12
CA GLU A 95 -11.59 7.08 -25.94
C GLU A 95 -10.26 6.53 -25.40
N VAL A 96 -10.28 5.29 -24.89
CA VAL A 96 -9.06 4.61 -24.46
C VAL A 96 -8.38 3.98 -25.66
N HIS A 97 -7.13 4.36 -25.92
CA HIS A 97 -6.33 3.72 -26.96
C HIS A 97 -6.13 2.24 -26.60
N ILE A 98 -6.24 1.34 -27.59
CA ILE A 98 -6.25 -0.11 -27.33
C ILE A 98 -4.96 -0.59 -26.63
N GLN A 99 -3.84 0.08 -26.89
CA GLN A 99 -2.55 -0.23 -26.26
C GLN A 99 -2.52 0.13 -24.77
N ASP A 100 -3.33 1.11 -24.35
CA ASP A 100 -3.41 1.59 -22.97
C ASP A 100 -4.60 0.98 -22.20
N ALA A 101 -5.50 0.28 -22.90
CA ALA A 101 -6.73 -0.25 -22.35
C ALA A 101 -6.50 -1.21 -21.17
N GLU A 102 -5.48 -2.08 -21.28
CA GLU A 102 -5.12 -3.00 -20.21
C GLU A 102 -4.60 -2.25 -18.98
N GLN A 103 -3.70 -1.29 -19.18
CA GLN A 103 -3.14 -0.48 -18.09
C GLN A 103 -4.23 0.35 -17.41
N GLU A 104 -5.16 0.89 -18.18
CA GLU A 104 -6.25 1.69 -17.65
C GLU A 104 -7.26 0.85 -16.87
N ALA A 105 -7.63 -0.32 -17.38
CA ALA A 105 -8.45 -1.28 -16.64
C ALA A 105 -7.77 -1.69 -15.32
N ALA A 106 -6.44 -1.90 -15.33
CA ALA A 106 -5.69 -2.23 -14.12
C ALA A 106 -5.76 -1.11 -13.06
N LYS A 107 -5.67 0.16 -13.48
CA LYS A 107 -5.84 1.32 -12.59
C LYS A 107 -7.25 1.37 -12.00
N MET A 108 -8.27 1.17 -12.82
CA MET A 108 -9.67 1.16 -12.39
C MET A 108 -9.96 0.05 -11.37
N ILE A 109 -9.43 -1.16 -11.60
CA ILE A 109 -9.54 -2.29 -10.66
C ILE A 109 -8.84 -1.94 -9.33
N LYS A 110 -7.65 -1.35 -9.39
CA LYS A 110 -6.89 -0.96 -8.20
C LYS A 110 -7.64 0.09 -7.37
N ALA A 111 -8.23 1.09 -8.03
CA ALA A 111 -9.06 2.10 -7.39
C ALA A 111 -10.30 1.48 -6.74
N ALA A 112 -11.02 0.61 -7.45
CA ALA A 112 -12.20 -0.08 -6.93
C ALA A 112 -11.88 -0.90 -5.66
N ARG A 113 -10.75 -1.63 -5.65
CA ARG A 113 -10.30 -2.36 -4.46
C ARG A 113 -9.93 -1.45 -3.29
N ALA A 114 -9.26 -0.33 -3.57
CA ALA A 114 -8.92 0.66 -2.54
C ALA A 114 -10.18 1.26 -1.88
N LEU A 115 -11.28 1.33 -2.64
CA LEU A 115 -12.59 1.76 -2.16
C LEU A 115 -13.41 0.66 -1.48
N GLY A 116 -12.83 -0.53 -1.27
CA GLY A 116 -13.48 -1.64 -0.56
C GLY A 116 -14.48 -2.45 -1.40
N LEU A 117 -14.42 -2.33 -2.73
CA LEU A 117 -15.30 -3.08 -3.61
C LEU A 117 -14.75 -4.49 -3.82
N ASN A 118 -15.54 -5.48 -3.39
CA ASN A 118 -15.18 -6.89 -3.47
C ASN A 118 -15.55 -7.54 -4.83
N LYS A 119 -16.51 -6.95 -5.56
CA LYS A 119 -16.97 -7.44 -6.86
C LYS A 119 -16.90 -6.31 -7.88
N ILE A 120 -16.18 -6.55 -8.98
CA ILE A 120 -15.93 -5.57 -10.05
C ILE A 120 -16.47 -6.18 -11.35
N ASN A 121 -17.41 -5.50 -12.00
CA ASN A 121 -17.90 -5.86 -13.33
C ASN A 121 -17.29 -4.89 -14.34
N ILE A 122 -16.60 -5.40 -15.36
CA ILE A 122 -15.97 -4.58 -16.41
C ILE A 122 -16.73 -4.84 -17.71
N THR A 123 -17.18 -3.77 -18.35
CA THR A 123 -17.80 -3.83 -19.67
C THR A 123 -16.96 -3.00 -20.63
N ILE A 124 -16.52 -3.60 -21.73
CA ILE A 124 -15.74 -2.92 -22.78
C ILE A 124 -16.65 -2.80 -24.00
N ASN A 125 -17.02 -1.57 -24.33
CA ASN A 125 -17.77 -1.26 -25.55
C ASN A 125 -16.78 -0.74 -26.61
N LYS A 126 -16.94 -1.21 -27.85
CA LYS A 126 -16.13 -0.81 -29.01
C LYS A 126 -16.83 0.28 -29.80
#